data_AF-A0A954A7C5-F1
#
_entry.id   AF-A0A954A7C5-F1
#
_cell.length_a   1.000
_cell.length_b   1.000
_cell.length_c   1.000
_cell.angle_alpha   90.00
_cell.angle_beta   90.00
_cell.angle_gamma   90.00
#
_symmetry.space_group_name_H-M   'P 1'
#
loop_
_entity.id
_entity.type
_entity.pdbx_description
1 polymer ?
#
loop_
_entity_poly.entity_id
_entity_poly.type
_entity_poly.pdbx_seq_one_letter_code
_entity_poly.pdbx_strand_id
1 'polypeptide(L)'
;MNVPSTGGVDGARPVQPIRPSSQAERAYRAAESTPARKTDQVEISTEAKLLNKISELPDIRADKVAELKRLIAEGAYDTEERVRGAVDRMIDESL
;
A
#
# COMPACT_ATOMS: atom_id res chain seq x y z
N MET A 1 -41.30 61.15 10.30
CA MET A 1 -40.38 60.02 10.55
C MET A 1 -40.89 58.85 9.72
N ASN A 2 -40.05 58.29 8.85
CA ASN A 2 -40.43 57.37 7.76
C ASN A 2 -40.02 55.94 8.14
N VAL A 3 -40.92 54.95 7.99
CA VAL A 3 -40.57 53.52 8.01
C VAL A 3 -41.19 52.87 6.76
N PRO A 4 -40.38 52.37 5.81
CA PRO A 4 -40.90 51.53 4.74
C PRO A 4 -41.14 50.11 5.26
N SER A 5 -42.37 49.62 5.08
CA SER A 5 -42.73 48.20 5.22
C SER A 5 -42.06 47.41 4.10
N THR A 6 -41.32 46.36 4.46
CA THR A 6 -40.73 45.43 3.49
C THR A 6 -41.83 44.60 2.84
N GLY A 7 -42.06 44.88 1.56
CA GLY A 7 -43.01 44.17 0.69
C GLY A 7 -42.71 42.68 0.56
N GLY A 8 -43.80 41.92 0.41
CA GLY A 8 -43.86 40.46 0.45
C GLY A 8 -43.05 39.75 -0.63
N VAL A 9 -42.69 38.51 -0.31
CA VAL A 9 -41.93 37.60 -1.15
C VAL A 9 -42.88 37.02 -2.20
N ASP A 10 -42.69 37.36 -3.47
CA ASP A 10 -43.43 36.76 -4.57
C ASP A 10 -42.76 35.45 -5.01
N GLY A 11 -43.52 34.36 -4.80
CA GLY A 11 -43.61 33.20 -5.70
C GLY A 11 -42.33 32.44 -6.06
N ALA A 12 -42.11 31.30 -5.40
CA ALA A 12 -41.17 30.27 -5.85
C ALA A 12 -41.52 29.82 -7.30
N ARG A 13 -40.61 30.06 -8.25
CA ARG A 13 -40.72 29.53 -9.61
C ARG A 13 -40.20 28.08 -9.64
N PRO A 14 -40.89 27.15 -10.32
CA PRO A 14 -40.42 25.77 -10.43
C PRO A 14 -39.13 25.72 -11.25
N VAL A 15 -38.11 25.07 -10.68
CA VAL A 15 -36.82 24.80 -11.33
C VAL A 15 -37.04 23.74 -12.40
N GLN A 16 -36.81 24.10 -13.67
CA GLN A 16 -36.83 23.15 -14.77
C GLN A 16 -35.54 22.31 -14.77
N PRO A 17 -35.63 20.98 -14.87
CA PRO A 17 -34.45 20.14 -14.96
C PRO A 17 -33.72 20.39 -16.29
N ILE A 18 -32.43 20.69 -16.20
CA ILE A 18 -31.57 20.92 -17.35
C ILE A 18 -31.45 19.60 -18.13
N ARG A 19 -32.03 19.54 -19.32
CA ARG A 19 -31.82 18.42 -20.24
C ARG A 19 -30.42 18.57 -20.84
N PRO A 20 -29.53 17.57 -20.75
CA PRO A 20 -28.25 17.62 -21.43
C PRO A 20 -28.50 17.76 -22.92
N SER A 21 -27.75 18.66 -23.57
CA SER A 21 -27.83 18.81 -25.02
C SER A 21 -27.34 17.53 -25.69
N SER A 22 -27.88 17.19 -26.86
CA SER A 22 -27.41 16.06 -27.67
C SER A 22 -25.92 16.13 -28.00
N GLN A 23 -25.32 17.33 -27.92
CA GLN A 23 -23.89 17.56 -28.05
C GLN A 23 -23.10 17.07 -26.82
N ALA A 24 -23.63 17.24 -25.61
CA ALA A 24 -23.02 16.71 -24.38
C ALA A 24 -23.07 15.17 -24.36
N GLU A 25 -24.18 14.56 -24.79
CA GLU A 25 -24.28 13.10 -24.92
C GLU A 25 -23.30 12.54 -25.97
N ARG A 26 -23.15 13.22 -27.11
CA ARG A 26 -22.15 12.86 -28.13
C ARG A 26 -20.72 13.00 -27.61
N ALA A 27 -20.43 14.04 -26.83
CA ALA A 27 -19.12 14.21 -26.21
C ALA A 27 -18.82 13.12 -25.18
N TYR A 28 -19.83 12.69 -24.41
CA TYR A 28 -19.70 11.60 -23.42
C TYR A 28 -19.46 10.24 -24.11
N ARG A 29 -20.24 9.94 -25.15
CA ARG A 29 -20.04 8.75 -26.01
C ARG A 29 -18.68 8.75 -26.71
N ALA A 30 -18.21 9.92 -27.16
CA ALA A 30 -16.90 10.08 -27.78
C ALA A 30 -15.77 9.85 -26.76
N ALA A 31 -15.92 10.34 -25.53
CA ALA A 31 -14.98 10.09 -24.44
C ALA A 31 -14.91 8.61 -24.05
N GLU A 32 -16.05 7.91 -23.97
CA GLU A 32 -16.12 6.44 -23.76
C GLU A 32 -15.49 5.63 -24.89
N SER A 33 -15.50 6.16 -26.12
CA SER A 33 -14.91 5.50 -27.29
C SER A 33 -13.40 5.72 -27.45
N THR A 34 -12.76 6.45 -26.53
CA THR A 34 -11.30 6.63 -26.55
C THR A 34 -10.66 5.26 -26.29
N PRO A 35 -9.91 4.68 -27.24
CA PRO A 35 -9.24 3.42 -26.99
C PRO A 35 -8.26 3.63 -25.83
N ALA A 36 -8.43 2.84 -24.76
CA ALA A 36 -7.51 2.82 -23.65
C ALA A 36 -6.09 2.69 -24.20
N ARG A 37 -5.24 3.67 -23.89
CA ARG A 37 -3.86 3.72 -24.37
C ARG A 37 -3.20 2.41 -23.95
N LYS A 38 -2.78 1.58 -24.92
CA LYS A 38 -2.09 0.30 -24.64
C LYS A 38 -0.86 0.61 -23.79
N THR A 39 -0.94 0.25 -22.51
CA THR A 39 0.19 0.36 -21.59
C THR A 39 1.10 -0.83 -21.83
N ASP A 40 2.42 -0.57 -21.83
CA ASP A 40 3.40 -1.64 -21.80
C ASP A 40 3.21 -2.46 -20.51
N GLN A 41 3.26 -3.80 -20.62
CA GLN A 41 3.11 -4.70 -19.48
C GLN A 41 4.46 -5.33 -19.20
N VAL A 42 4.99 -5.06 -18.01
CA VAL A 42 6.24 -5.65 -17.53
C VAL A 42 5.92 -6.80 -16.59
N GLU A 43 6.33 -8.01 -16.97
CA GLU A 43 6.24 -9.18 -16.11
C GLU A 43 7.55 -9.37 -15.34
N ILE A 44 7.46 -9.33 -14.01
CA ILE A 44 8.60 -9.59 -13.12
C ILE A 44 8.57 -11.07 -12.71
N SER A 45 9.70 -11.76 -12.87
CA SER A 45 9.81 -13.17 -12.49
C SER A 45 9.56 -13.39 -10.99
N THR A 46 9.16 -14.61 -10.64
CA THR A 46 8.93 -15.02 -9.25
C THR A 46 10.18 -14.89 -8.39
N GLU A 47 11.34 -15.20 -8.95
CA GLU A 47 12.65 -15.13 -8.29
C GLU A 47 13.02 -13.68 -8.01
N ALA A 48 12.81 -12.77 -8.98
CA ALA A 48 13.09 -11.35 -8.81
C ALA A 48 12.23 -10.72 -7.72
N LYS A 49 10.94 -11.10 -7.62
CA LYS A 49 10.05 -10.69 -6.52
C LYS A 49 10.56 -11.17 -5.16
N LEU A 50 11.11 -12.39 -5.10
CA LEU A 50 11.67 -12.95 -3.86
C LEU A 50 12.95 -12.21 -3.45
N LEU A 51 13.88 -11.98 -4.39
CA LEU A 51 15.12 -11.24 -4.14
C LEU A 51 14.84 -9.81 -3.66
N ASN A 52 13.84 -9.14 -4.23
CA ASN A 52 13.44 -7.80 -3.78
C ASN A 52 12.95 -7.81 -2.32
N LYS A 53 12.15 -8.81 -1.93
CA LYS A 53 11.73 -8.99 -0.53
C LYS A 53 12.90 -9.25 0.41
N ILE A 54 13.93 -9.96 -0.04
CA ILE A 54 15.14 -10.19 0.75
C ILE A 54 15.92 -8.87 0.91
N SER A 55 16.01 -8.05 -0.14
CA SER A 55 16.69 -6.74 -0.05
C SER A 55 15.96 -5.72 0.81
N GLU A 56 14.65 -5.90 1.05
CA GLU A 56 13.87 -5.09 1.98
C GLU A 56 14.13 -5.48 3.45
N LEU A 57 14.75 -6.63 3.71
CA LEU A 57 15.10 -7.02 5.07
C LEU A 57 16.25 -6.14 5.58
N PRO A 58 16.22 -5.75 6.86
CA PRO A 58 17.32 -4.99 7.45
C PRO A 58 18.59 -5.83 7.48
N ASP A 59 19.74 -5.19 7.23
CA ASP A 59 21.06 -5.81 7.31
C ASP A 59 21.28 -6.56 8.64
N ILE A 60 20.72 -6.00 9.72
CA ILE A 60 20.76 -6.57 11.06
C ILE A 60 19.35 -6.65 11.64
N ARG A 61 18.97 -7.85 12.06
CA ARG A 61 17.74 -8.10 12.83
C ARG A 61 17.96 -7.69 14.30
N ALA A 62 17.99 -6.38 14.55
CA ALA A 62 18.37 -5.79 15.84
C ALA A 62 17.60 -6.39 17.03
N ASP A 63 16.30 -6.63 16.89
CA ASP A 63 15.45 -7.22 17.93
C ASP A 63 15.93 -8.62 18.34
N LYS A 64 16.20 -9.48 17.35
CA LYS A 64 16.73 -10.83 17.60
C LYS A 64 18.10 -10.77 18.26
N VAL A 65 18.95 -9.83 17.84
CA VAL A 65 20.28 -9.64 18.45
C VAL A 65 20.14 -9.20 19.91
N ALA A 66 19.22 -8.29 20.22
CA ALA A 66 18.96 -7.85 21.59
C ALA A 66 18.45 -8.99 22.47
N GLU A 67 17.50 -9.79 21.97
CA GLU A 67 17.00 -10.98 22.65
C GLU A 67 18.11 -12.00 22.94
N LEU A 68 18.92 -12.32 21.92
CA LEU A 68 20.04 -13.25 22.05
C LEU A 68 21.08 -12.75 23.06
N LYS A 69 21.42 -11.46 23.03
CA LYS A 69 22.32 -10.85 24.03
C LYS A 69 21.79 -11.02 25.45
N ARG A 70 20.49 -10.83 25.65
CA ARG A 70 19.83 -11.05 26.95
C ARG A 70 19.93 -12.50 27.38
N LEU A 71 19.61 -13.45 26.52
CA LEU A 71 19.70 -14.89 26.82
C LEU A 71 21.12 -15.34 27.17
N ILE A 72 22.13 -14.78 26.48
CA ILE A 72 23.55 -15.04 26.78
C ILE A 72 23.91 -14.48 28.16
N ALA A 73 23.51 -13.24 28.46
CA ALA A 73 23.76 -12.62 29.76
C ALA A 73 23.09 -13.38 30.93
N GLU A 74 21.92 -13.96 30.68
CA GLU A 74 21.18 -14.80 31.63
C GLU A 74 21.72 -16.24 31.72
N GLY A 75 22.68 -16.62 30.88
CA GLY A 75 23.21 -17.99 30.81
C GLY A 75 22.21 -19.02 30.24
N ALA A 76 21.07 -18.57 29.72
CA ALA A 76 20.01 -19.42 29.17
C ALA A 76 20.20 -19.74 27.67
N TYR A 77 21.28 -19.25 27.06
CA TYR A 77 21.56 -19.47 25.65
C TYR A 77 22.17 -20.85 25.38
N ASP A 78 23.08 -21.30 26.25
CA ASP A 78 23.92 -22.49 26.07
C ASP A 78 23.21 -23.76 26.57
N THR A 79 22.25 -24.23 25.80
CA THR A 79 21.59 -25.52 26.06
C THR A 79 22.38 -26.67 25.42
N GLU A 80 22.32 -27.87 26.00
CA GLU A 80 23.04 -29.05 25.45
C GLU A 80 22.71 -29.30 23.97
N GLU A 81 21.43 -29.14 23.60
CA GLU A 81 20.97 -29.31 22.22
C GLU A 81 21.60 -28.29 21.27
N ARG A 82 21.66 -27.02 21.68
CA ARG A 82 22.27 -25.95 20.86
C ARG A 82 23.77 -26.14 20.72
N VAL A 83 24.44 -26.58 21.79
CA VAL A 83 25.88 -26.87 21.78
C VAL A 83 26.18 -28.04 20.85
N ARG A 84 25.45 -29.16 20.96
CA ARG A 84 25.62 -30.31 20.05
C ARG A 84 25.40 -29.91 18.60
N GLY A 85 24.28 -29.24 18.29
CA GLY A 85 24.00 -28.79 16.93
C GLY A 85 25.01 -27.77 16.39
N ALA A 86 25.63 -26.96 17.26
CA ALA A 86 26.71 -26.06 16.86
C ALA A 86 28.00 -26.83 16.53
N VAL A 87 28.34 -27.85 17.33
CA VAL A 87 29.49 -28.73 17.07
C VAL A 87 29.30 -29.51 15.77
N ASP A 88 28.12 -30.09 15.54
CA ASP A 88 27.81 -30.83 14.32
C ASP A 88 27.97 -29.94 13.08
N ARG A 89 27.39 -28.72 13.11
CA ARG A 89 27.55 -27.75 12.01
C ARG A 89 29.00 -27.33 11.78
N MET A 90 29.80 -27.18 12.83
CA MET A 90 31.21 -26.80 12.71
C MET A 90 32.03 -27.90 12.01
N ILE A 91 31.72 -29.17 12.28
CA ILE A 91 32.35 -30.31 11.61
C ILE A 91 31.93 -30.36 10.15
N ASP A 92 30.64 -30.17 9.84
CA ASP A 92 30.11 -30.17 8.48
C ASP A 92 30.71 -29.04 7.62
N GLU A 93 30.98 -27.85 8.17
CA GLU A 93 31.57 -26.72 7.44
C GLU A 93 33.06 -26.91 7.14
N SER A 94 33.75 -27.78 7.89
CA SER A 94 35.20 -27.98 7.79
C SER A 94 35.59 -29.12 6.81
N LEU A 95 34.62 -29.80 6.21
CA LEU A 95 34.77 -30.95 5.29
C LEU A 95 34.42 -30.57 3.86
#